data_AF-A0A7R9UK29-F1
#
_entry.id   AF-A0A7R9UK29-F1
#
_cell.length_a   1.000
_cell.length_b   1.000
_cell.length_c   1.000
_cell.angle_alpha   90.00
_cell.angle_beta   90.00
_cell.angle_gamma   90.00
#
_symmetry.space_group_name_H-M   'P 1'
#
loop_
_entity.id
_entity.type
_entity.pdbx_description
1 polymer ?
#
loop_
_entity_poly.entity_id
_entity_poly.type
_entity_poly.pdbx_seq_one_letter_code
_entity_poly.pdbx_strand_id
1 'polypeptide(L)'
;GVPAAVPFEMSLNGGAAYSVSVNSAVAFEYYAQPVVASIQPSSGDAEGGGLVTIVGSGFAALEPPFAGTAAEGGTNATARLRVRFGSTVATEPPLEWSDTRIVQRTTWGQQGASLSVRVSLNGRDFSPSSVPFTFVGLHAPVIESALFSAEATRLLIRFDEQETDRAGMSGVAGCSAALDDETVALIRGAYP
;
A
#
# COMPACT_ATOMS: atom_id res chain seq x y z
N GLY A 1 -15.79 9.35 19.19
CA GLY A 1 -16.95 8.63 19.74
C GLY A 1 -16.41 7.54 20.64
N VAL A 2 -17.06 7.30 21.78
CA VAL A 2 -16.71 6.20 22.69
C VAL A 2 -17.10 4.87 22.03
N PRO A 3 -16.28 3.80 22.10
CA PRO A 3 -16.67 2.48 21.65
C PRO A 3 -18.00 2.04 22.29
N ALA A 4 -18.91 1.52 21.47
CA ALA A 4 -20.18 0.98 21.94
C ALA A 4 -20.53 -0.28 21.16
N ALA A 5 -20.91 -1.34 21.88
CA ALA A 5 -21.43 -2.58 21.33
C ALA A 5 -22.89 -2.37 20.90
N VAL A 6 -23.18 -2.53 19.62
CA VAL A 6 -24.55 -2.48 19.09
C VAL A 6 -24.98 -3.91 18.70
N PRO A 7 -26.13 -4.41 19.20
CA PRO A 7 -26.65 -5.69 18.74
C PRO A 7 -27.04 -5.58 17.26
N PHE A 8 -26.64 -6.54 16.44
CA PHE A 8 -27.10 -6.63 15.06
C PHE A 8 -27.92 -7.90 14.88
N GLU A 9 -28.97 -7.79 14.07
CA GLU A 9 -29.76 -8.93 13.63
C GLU A 9 -29.56 -9.14 12.14
N MET A 10 -29.46 -10.41 11.73
CA MET A 10 -29.40 -10.80 10.32
C MET A 10 -30.66 -11.61 9.97
N SER A 11 -31.37 -11.17 8.93
CA SER A 11 -32.49 -11.93 8.37
C SER A 11 -32.02 -12.66 7.12
N LEU A 12 -32.20 -13.99 7.09
CA LEU A 12 -31.90 -14.83 5.93
C LEU A 12 -33.14 -15.04 5.02
N ASN A 13 -34.25 -14.37 5.34
CA ASN A 13 -35.56 -14.58 4.72
C ASN A 13 -36.26 -13.27 4.30
N GLY A 14 -35.49 -12.21 4.01
CA GLY A 14 -36.05 -10.97 3.45
C GLY A 14 -36.93 -10.18 4.44
N GLY A 15 -36.70 -10.31 5.75
CA GLY A 15 -37.38 -9.53 6.79
C GLY A 15 -38.75 -10.06 7.23
N ALA A 16 -39.15 -11.28 6.82
CA ALA A 16 -40.39 -11.88 7.31
C ALA A 16 -40.26 -12.33 8.78
N ALA A 17 -41.33 -12.09 9.56
CA ALA A 17 -41.42 -12.50 10.97
C ALA A 17 -41.11 -14.01 11.09
N TYR A 18 -40.39 -14.38 12.17
CA TYR A 18 -39.63 -15.62 12.33
C TYR A 18 -38.28 -15.63 11.60
N SER A 19 -37.47 -14.61 11.87
CA SER A 19 -36.02 -14.68 11.73
C SER A 19 -35.53 -15.87 12.56
N VAL A 20 -34.74 -16.77 11.96
CA VAL A 20 -33.78 -17.54 12.76
C VAL A 20 -32.81 -16.50 13.32
N SER A 21 -33.17 -15.95 14.49
CA SER A 21 -32.27 -15.13 15.27
C SER A 21 -31.23 -16.10 15.82
N VAL A 22 -30.12 -16.23 15.11
CA VAL A 22 -28.91 -16.67 15.78
C VAL A 22 -28.62 -15.59 16.81
N ASN A 23 -28.92 -15.87 18.08
CA ASN A 23 -28.32 -15.16 19.22
C ASN A 23 -26.82 -15.42 19.13
N SER A 24 -26.21 -14.68 18.22
CA SER A 24 -24.79 -14.64 18.02
C SER A 24 -24.36 -13.62 19.05
N ALA A 25 -23.53 -14.02 20.01
CA ALA A 25 -22.86 -13.12 20.95
C ALA A 25 -21.89 -12.14 20.25
N VAL A 26 -22.15 -11.79 18.98
CA VAL A 26 -21.33 -10.95 18.13
C VAL A 26 -21.92 -9.55 18.19
N ALA A 27 -21.29 -8.68 18.97
CA ALA A 27 -21.59 -7.26 18.94
C ALA A 27 -20.85 -6.59 17.77
N PHE A 28 -21.47 -5.61 17.12
CA PHE A 28 -20.73 -4.67 16.28
C PHE A 28 -20.10 -3.61 17.18
N GLU A 29 -18.77 -3.49 17.15
CA GLU A 29 -18.04 -2.54 17.99
C GLU A 29 -17.39 -1.44 17.15
N TYR A 30 -17.65 -0.20 17.55
CA TYR A 30 -17.01 0.98 16.97
C TYR A 30 -15.67 1.24 17.66
N TYR A 31 -14.64 1.53 16.88
CA TYR A 31 -13.35 1.97 17.39
C TYR A 31 -13.15 3.47 17.14
N ALA A 32 -12.36 4.12 17.99
CA ALA A 32 -11.94 5.50 17.75
C ALA A 32 -11.02 5.54 16.51
N GLN A 33 -11.26 6.47 15.59
CA GLN A 33 -10.42 6.60 14.40
C GLN A 33 -8.98 6.97 14.79
N PRO A 34 -7.96 6.34 14.18
CA PRO A 34 -6.56 6.63 14.50
C PRO A 34 -6.20 8.06 14.08
N VAL A 35 -5.27 8.66 14.83
CA VAL A 35 -4.73 9.98 14.54
C VAL A 35 -3.29 9.85 14.07
N VAL A 36 -2.99 10.38 12.88
CA VAL A 36 -1.63 10.49 12.33
C VAL A 36 -1.12 11.90 12.64
N ALA A 37 -0.04 11.99 13.41
CA ALA A 37 0.50 13.27 13.89
C ALA A 37 1.78 13.70 13.15
N SER A 38 2.69 12.77 12.88
CA SER A 38 3.93 13.06 12.13
C SER A 38 4.47 11.85 11.39
N ILE A 39 5.34 12.10 10.41
CA ILE A 39 6.10 11.09 9.67
C ILE A 39 7.56 11.54 9.55
N GLN A 40 8.51 10.61 9.77
CA GLN A 40 9.94 10.86 9.65
C GLN A 40 10.64 9.67 8.97
N PRO A 41 11.43 9.89 7.90
CA PRO A 41 11.57 11.15 7.17
C PRO A 41 10.26 11.58 6.49
N SER A 42 10.10 12.88 6.25
CA SER A 42 8.95 13.45 5.52
C SER A 42 9.15 13.45 4.00
N SER A 43 10.26 12.89 3.53
CA SER A 43 10.56 12.68 2.12
C SER A 43 11.43 11.44 1.93
N GLY A 44 11.41 10.88 0.73
CA GLY A 44 12.23 9.72 0.37
C GLY A 44 12.22 9.47 -1.13
N ASP A 45 13.03 8.52 -1.58
CA ASP A 45 13.24 8.28 -3.01
C ASP A 45 11.98 7.82 -3.72
N ALA A 46 11.81 8.29 -4.97
CA ALA A 46 10.71 7.96 -5.86
C ALA A 46 10.55 6.44 -6.08
N GLU A 47 11.65 5.68 -6.04
CA GLU A 47 11.68 4.21 -6.11
C GLU A 47 10.90 3.53 -4.97
N GLY A 48 10.71 4.23 -3.85
CA GLY A 48 10.05 3.71 -2.67
C GLY A 48 10.91 2.75 -1.84
N GLY A 49 10.28 1.99 -0.94
CA GLY A 49 10.97 0.99 -0.10
C GLY A 49 11.77 1.56 1.09
N GLY A 50 11.96 2.88 1.15
CA GLY A 50 12.57 3.59 2.27
C GLY A 50 11.76 3.43 3.57
N LEU A 51 12.45 3.40 4.71
CA LEU A 51 11.79 3.26 6.01
C LEU A 51 11.31 4.60 6.54
N VAL A 52 10.03 4.65 6.91
CA VAL A 52 9.41 5.78 7.60
C VAL A 52 8.87 5.35 8.96
N THR A 53 9.01 6.24 9.93
CA THR A 53 8.34 6.20 11.22
C THR A 53 7.15 7.14 11.18
N ILE A 54 5.97 6.61 11.43
CA ILE A 54 4.74 7.37 11.61
C ILE A 54 4.41 7.40 13.11
N VAL A 55 4.15 8.59 13.65
CA VAL A 55 3.79 8.80 15.06
C VAL A 55 2.36 9.32 15.14
N GLY A 56 1.62 8.86 16.15
CA GLY A 56 0.22 9.19 16.33
C GLY A 56 -0.39 8.55 17.57
N SER A 57 -1.68 8.21 17.49
CA SER A 57 -2.42 7.57 18.58
C SER A 57 -3.56 6.70 18.07
N GLY A 58 -3.93 5.68 18.84
CA GLY A 58 -5.04 4.79 18.52
C GLY A 58 -4.71 3.75 17.44
N PHE A 59 -3.43 3.53 17.16
CA PHE A 59 -3.00 2.55 16.15
C PHE A 59 -3.24 1.10 16.59
N ALA A 60 -3.45 0.85 17.88
CA ALA A 60 -3.71 -0.47 18.44
C ALA A 60 -5.19 -0.68 18.84
N ALA A 61 -6.10 0.23 18.47
CA ALA A 61 -7.50 0.20 18.92
C ALA A 61 -8.29 -1.04 18.47
N LEU A 62 -7.77 -1.82 17.50
CA LEU A 62 -8.35 -3.09 17.03
C LEU A 62 -7.46 -4.32 17.33
N GLU A 63 -6.39 -4.15 18.10
CA GLU A 63 -5.62 -5.31 18.60
C GLU A 63 -6.46 -6.15 19.58
N PRO A 64 -6.20 -7.45 19.73
CA PRO A 64 -6.92 -8.32 20.65
C PRO A 64 -6.97 -7.74 22.08
N PRO A 65 -8.10 -7.92 22.81
CA PRO A 65 -9.14 -8.93 22.59
C PRO A 65 -10.28 -8.51 21.64
N PHE A 66 -10.23 -7.30 21.06
CA PHE A 66 -11.28 -6.77 20.17
C PHE A 66 -11.31 -7.43 18.78
N ALA A 67 -10.18 -7.96 18.33
CA ALA A 67 -10.18 -8.97 17.29
C ALA A 67 -10.75 -10.26 17.89
N GLY A 68 -12.05 -10.52 17.68
CA GLY A 68 -12.70 -11.76 18.13
C GLY A 68 -11.76 -12.94 17.91
N THR A 69 -11.50 -13.68 19.00
CA THR A 69 -10.51 -14.75 19.12
C THR A 69 -10.20 -15.41 17.77
N ALA A 70 -8.96 -15.23 17.28
CA ALA A 70 -8.47 -16.01 16.16
C ALA A 70 -8.76 -17.48 16.47
N ALA A 71 -9.58 -18.12 15.63
CA ALA A 71 -9.86 -19.54 15.77
C ALA A 71 -8.53 -20.31 15.84
N GLU A 72 -8.43 -21.23 16.79
CA GLU A 72 -7.26 -22.09 16.98
C GLU A 72 -6.82 -22.71 15.65
N GLY A 73 -5.57 -22.46 15.27
CA GLY A 73 -4.97 -22.96 14.03
C GLY A 73 -4.58 -21.88 13.01
N GLY A 74 -4.90 -20.60 13.23
CA GLY A 74 -4.44 -19.49 12.40
C GLY A 74 -3.13 -18.88 12.93
N THR A 75 -2.09 -18.83 12.12
CA THR A 75 -0.95 -17.91 12.30
C THR A 75 -1.49 -16.51 12.59
N ASN A 76 -0.95 -15.80 13.60
CA ASN A 76 -1.29 -14.42 14.00
C ASN A 76 -2.20 -13.71 13.00
N ALA A 77 -3.49 -13.61 13.31
CA ALA A 77 -4.51 -13.02 12.47
C ALA A 77 -4.21 -11.53 12.21
N THR A 78 -3.31 -11.31 11.26
CA THR A 78 -3.15 -10.16 10.38
C THR A 78 -3.69 -8.85 10.95
N ALA A 79 -2.83 -8.01 11.52
CA ALA A 79 -3.18 -6.60 11.66
C ALA A 79 -3.67 -6.13 10.27
N ARG A 80 -4.96 -5.79 10.18
CA ARG A 80 -5.52 -5.09 9.01
C ARG A 80 -5.00 -3.65 8.95
N LEU A 81 -4.13 -3.29 9.88
CA LEU A 81 -3.31 -2.10 9.84
C LEU A 81 -2.67 -1.95 8.45
N ARG A 82 -3.05 -0.90 7.73
CA ARG A 82 -2.51 -0.55 6.42
C ARG A 82 -2.16 0.92 6.41
N VAL A 83 -1.09 1.26 5.70
CA VAL A 83 -0.68 2.63 5.46
C VAL A 83 -0.90 2.94 3.98
N ARG A 84 -1.45 4.12 3.70
CA ARG A 84 -1.68 4.60 2.34
C ARG A 84 -0.95 5.91 2.11
N PHE A 85 -0.25 6.01 0.97
CA PHE A 85 0.40 7.22 0.47
C PHE A 85 -0.44 7.73 -0.70
N GLY A 86 -1.19 8.82 -0.49
CA GLY A 86 -2.12 9.33 -1.50
C GLY A 86 -3.24 8.31 -1.79
N SER A 87 -3.28 7.80 -3.02
CA SER A 87 -4.19 6.74 -3.45
C SER A 87 -3.63 5.32 -3.29
N THR A 88 -2.31 5.17 -3.11
CA THR A 88 -1.64 3.86 -3.13
C THR A 88 -1.50 3.30 -1.72
N VAL A 89 -2.11 2.14 -1.48
CA VAL A 89 -1.95 1.39 -0.23
C VAL A 89 -0.65 0.60 -0.32
N ALA A 90 0.18 0.65 0.71
CA ALA A 90 1.37 -0.17 0.79
C ALA A 90 0.99 -1.66 0.73
N THR A 91 1.67 -2.40 -0.14
CA THR A 91 1.43 -3.84 -0.36
C THR A 91 1.81 -4.65 0.86
N GLU A 92 2.94 -4.31 1.48
CA GLU A 92 3.43 -4.93 2.70
C GLU A 92 2.78 -4.32 3.97
N PRO A 93 2.47 -5.14 4.98
CA PRO A 93 2.05 -4.63 6.27
C PRO A 93 3.19 -3.85 6.95
N PRO A 94 2.87 -3.00 7.94
CA PRO A 94 3.88 -2.39 8.78
C PRO A 94 4.85 -3.41 9.39
N LEU A 95 6.14 -3.05 9.40
CA LEU A 95 7.20 -3.89 9.94
C LEU A 95 7.07 -4.00 11.46
N GLU A 96 6.68 -2.89 12.09
CA GLU A 96 6.47 -2.78 13.53
C GLU A 96 5.35 -1.77 13.80
N TRP A 97 4.55 -1.99 14.84
CA TRP A 97 3.61 -0.99 15.33
C TRP A 97 3.35 -1.12 16.83
N SER A 98 2.93 -0.03 17.43
CA SER A 98 2.36 0.10 18.77
C SER A 98 1.18 1.07 18.69
N ASP A 99 0.51 1.38 19.80
CA ASP A 99 -0.59 2.36 19.78
C ASP A 99 -0.19 3.76 19.27
N THR A 100 1.09 4.11 19.35
CA THR A 100 1.58 5.46 19.06
C THR A 100 2.64 5.53 17.95
N ARG A 101 3.11 4.38 17.45
CA ARG A 101 4.20 4.30 16.47
C ARG A 101 3.92 3.24 15.42
N ILE A 102 4.21 3.54 14.16
CA ILE A 102 4.22 2.60 13.04
C ILE A 102 5.54 2.74 12.29
N VAL A 103 6.20 1.63 11.99
CA VAL A 103 7.35 1.56 11.08
C VAL A 103 6.89 0.93 9.79
N GLN A 104 7.05 1.65 8.69
CA GLN A 104 6.53 1.23 7.39
C GLN A 104 7.53 1.50 6.27
N ARG A 105 7.50 0.68 5.22
CA ARG A 105 8.18 0.99 3.95
C ARG A 105 7.31 1.91 3.11
N THR A 106 7.90 2.96 2.55
CA THR A 106 7.21 3.83 1.62
C THR A 106 6.79 3.03 0.38
N THR A 107 5.65 3.42 -0.20
CA THR A 107 5.39 3.05 -1.59
C THR A 107 6.40 3.75 -2.49
N TRP A 108 6.36 3.47 -3.78
CA TRP A 108 6.94 4.37 -4.78
C TRP A 108 6.00 5.56 -5.02
N GLY A 109 6.48 6.58 -5.73
CA GLY A 109 5.68 7.73 -6.13
C GLY A 109 6.40 8.67 -7.08
N GLN A 110 5.63 9.57 -7.70
CA GLN A 110 6.12 10.51 -8.70
C GLN A 110 7.07 11.55 -8.08
N GLN A 111 8.13 11.92 -8.80
CA GLN A 111 9.06 12.96 -8.35
C GLN A 111 8.32 14.27 -8.03
N GLY A 112 8.60 14.83 -6.85
CA GLY A 112 7.98 16.07 -6.39
C GLY A 112 6.53 15.93 -5.92
N ALA A 113 5.94 14.72 -5.99
CA ALA A 113 4.61 14.49 -5.46
C ALA A 113 4.63 14.54 -3.92
N SER A 114 3.85 15.46 -3.37
CA SER A 114 3.55 15.52 -1.94
C SER A 114 2.21 14.83 -1.66
N LEU A 115 2.26 13.62 -1.12
CA LEU A 115 1.08 12.78 -0.87
C LEU A 115 0.64 12.81 0.59
N SER A 116 -0.67 12.72 0.82
CA SER A 116 -1.21 12.54 2.16
C SER A 116 -1.01 11.10 2.63
N VAL A 117 -0.33 10.91 3.76
CA VAL A 117 -0.16 9.61 4.42
C VAL A 117 -1.26 9.38 5.44
N ARG A 118 -1.94 8.24 5.34
CA ARG A 118 -3.05 7.84 6.22
C ARG A 118 -2.90 6.41 6.71
N VAL A 119 -3.54 6.10 7.83
CA VAL A 119 -3.53 4.77 8.46
C VAL A 119 -4.94 4.22 8.51
N SER A 120 -5.12 2.95 8.15
CA SER A 120 -6.35 2.20 8.35
C SER A 120 -6.10 1.09 9.36
N LEU A 121 -7.01 0.87 10.31
CA LEU A 121 -6.90 -0.26 11.25
C LEU A 121 -7.60 -1.52 10.74
N ASN A 122 -8.51 -1.39 9.77
CA ASN A 122 -9.33 -2.47 9.24
C ASN A 122 -9.09 -2.74 7.74
N GLY A 123 -8.05 -2.13 7.17
CA GLY A 123 -7.60 -2.32 5.79
C GLY A 123 -8.47 -1.63 4.75
N ARG A 124 -9.50 -0.88 5.16
CA ARG A 124 -10.46 -0.23 4.24
C ARG A 124 -10.70 1.23 4.59
N ASP A 125 -10.98 1.51 5.85
CA ASP A 125 -11.31 2.84 6.33
C ASP A 125 -10.04 3.54 6.82
N PHE A 126 -9.65 4.61 6.13
CA PHE A 126 -8.43 5.35 6.44
C PHE A 126 -8.71 6.54 7.35
N SER A 127 -7.72 6.87 8.18
CA SER A 127 -7.73 7.98 9.11
C SER A 127 -8.19 9.29 8.44
N PRO A 128 -8.96 10.13 9.14
CA PRO A 128 -9.33 11.45 8.64
C PRO A 128 -8.12 12.39 8.68
N SER A 129 -7.25 12.19 9.69
CA SER A 129 -5.96 12.85 9.82
C SER A 129 -4.95 12.29 8.82
N SER A 130 -4.06 13.15 8.35
CA SER A 130 -2.99 12.79 7.43
C SER A 130 -1.81 13.73 7.58
N VAL A 131 -0.63 13.25 7.20
CA VAL A 131 0.61 14.03 7.14
C VAL A 131 1.19 13.98 5.72
N PRO A 132 1.84 15.03 5.23
CA PRO A 132 2.45 15.02 3.91
C PRO A 132 3.73 14.17 3.89
N PHE A 133 3.96 13.47 2.78
CA PHE A 133 5.23 12.83 2.45
C PHE A 133 5.60 13.14 0.99
N THR A 134 6.84 13.56 0.75
CA THR A 134 7.29 13.99 -0.57
C THR A 134 8.24 12.98 -1.20
N PHE A 135 7.91 12.50 -2.39
CA PHE A 135 8.83 11.70 -3.19
C PHE A 135 9.86 12.61 -3.88
N VAL A 136 11.14 12.26 -3.74
CA VAL A 136 12.28 13.00 -4.31
C VAL A 136 13.17 12.08 -5.13
N GLY A 137 14.06 12.65 -5.93
CA GLY A 137 14.93 11.86 -6.79
C GLY A 137 14.20 11.29 -8.02
N LEU A 138 14.92 10.47 -8.77
CA LEU A 138 14.46 9.84 -10.01
C LEU A 138 14.30 8.34 -9.79
N HIS A 139 13.30 7.75 -10.44
CA HIS A 139 13.20 6.30 -10.55
C HIS A 139 13.89 5.85 -11.83
N ALA A 140 14.92 5.01 -11.71
CA ALA A 140 15.55 4.39 -12.87
C ALA A 140 14.66 3.23 -13.36
N PRO A 141 14.25 3.21 -14.64
CA PRO A 141 13.40 2.15 -15.15
C PRO A 141 14.07 0.78 -14.98
N VAL A 142 13.36 -0.17 -14.38
CA VAL A 142 13.87 -1.52 -14.13
C VAL A 142 13.35 -2.46 -15.21
N ILE A 143 14.23 -3.26 -15.81
CA ILE A 143 13.81 -4.29 -16.78
C ILE A 143 13.15 -5.45 -16.02
N GLU A 144 11.86 -5.64 -16.23
CA GLU A 144 11.13 -6.79 -15.69
C GLU A 144 11.25 -8.02 -16.58
N SER A 145 11.29 -7.82 -17.91
CA SER A 145 11.51 -8.92 -18.84
C SER A 145 12.14 -8.45 -20.14
N ALA A 146 12.94 -9.32 -20.74
CA ALA A 146 13.50 -9.15 -22.07
C ALA A 146 13.33 -10.48 -22.82
N LEU A 147 12.47 -10.49 -23.84
CA LEU A 147 12.08 -11.70 -24.56
C LEU A 147 12.07 -11.44 -26.05
N PHE A 148 12.39 -12.45 -26.87
CA PHE A 148 12.15 -12.35 -28.30
C PHE A 148 10.66 -12.51 -28.62
N SER A 149 10.20 -11.85 -29.70
CA SER A 149 8.88 -12.15 -30.27
C SER A 149 8.80 -13.62 -30.69
N ALA A 150 7.59 -14.13 -30.92
CA ALA A 150 7.38 -15.52 -31.34
C ALA A 150 8.17 -15.89 -32.61
N GLU A 151 8.35 -14.92 -33.52
CA GLU A 151 9.10 -15.06 -34.77
C GLU A 151 10.60 -14.79 -34.61
N ALA A 152 11.08 -14.48 -33.40
CA ALA A 152 12.46 -14.10 -33.10
C ALA A 152 13.00 -12.90 -33.89
N THR A 153 12.13 -12.00 -34.34
CA THR A 153 12.51 -10.82 -35.14
C THR A 153 12.60 -9.53 -34.34
N ARG A 154 12.07 -9.51 -33.11
CA ARG A 154 12.07 -8.35 -32.22
C ARG A 154 12.47 -8.76 -30.81
N LEU A 155 13.25 -7.92 -30.14
CA LEU A 155 13.44 -7.98 -28.69
C LEU A 155 12.37 -7.10 -28.03
N LEU A 156 11.53 -7.70 -27.19
CA LEU A 156 10.51 -7.05 -26.39
C LEU A 156 11.08 -6.86 -24.98
N ILE A 157 11.24 -5.61 -24.56
CA ILE A 157 11.69 -5.25 -23.21
C ILE A 157 10.50 -4.64 -22.49
N ARG A 158 10.11 -5.23 -21.37
CA ARG A 158 9.14 -4.64 -20.44
C ARG A 158 9.90 -4.01 -19.29
N PHE A 159 9.67 -2.71 -19.10
CA PHE A 159 10.08 -2.02 -17.89
C PHE A 159 8.96 -2.08 -16.85
N ASP A 160 9.31 -1.77 -15.61
CA ASP A 160 8.33 -1.61 -14.56
C ASP A 160 7.36 -0.46 -14.86
N GLU A 161 6.17 -0.54 -14.26
CA GLU A 161 5.06 0.38 -14.56
C GLU A 161 5.20 1.76 -13.87
N GLN A 162 6.36 2.04 -13.28
CA GLN A 162 6.64 3.30 -12.60
C GLN A 162 6.96 4.39 -13.63
N GLU A 163 6.29 5.55 -13.59
CA GLU A 163 6.63 6.64 -14.51
C GLU A 163 8.06 7.13 -14.25
N THR A 164 8.85 7.27 -15.31
CA THR A 164 10.21 7.81 -15.26
C THR A 164 10.26 9.17 -15.95
N ASP A 165 11.18 10.03 -15.50
CA ASP A 165 11.40 11.35 -16.08
C ASP A 165 12.34 11.30 -17.31
N ARG A 166 12.93 10.13 -17.63
CA ARG A 166 13.61 9.92 -18.91
C ARG A 166 12.59 9.80 -20.04
N ALA A 167 12.34 10.94 -20.69
CA ALA A 167 11.61 11.07 -21.97
C ALA A 167 10.11 10.74 -21.97
N GLY A 168 9.41 10.89 -20.84
CA GLY A 168 7.95 10.70 -20.81
C GLY A 168 7.57 9.25 -21.08
N MET A 169 8.07 8.35 -20.23
CA MET A 169 7.71 6.92 -20.24
C MET A 169 6.27 6.66 -19.77
N SER A 170 5.30 7.37 -20.35
CA SER A 170 3.92 6.92 -20.46
C SER A 170 3.73 6.01 -21.69
N GLY A 171 4.82 5.41 -22.20
CA GLY A 171 4.83 4.55 -23.40
C GLY A 171 4.85 5.27 -24.75
N VAL A 172 5.25 6.56 -24.81
CA VAL A 172 5.14 7.39 -26.04
C VAL A 172 6.47 7.62 -26.75
N ALA A 173 7.61 7.47 -26.08
CA ALA A 173 8.96 7.65 -26.66
C ALA A 173 9.64 6.33 -27.07
N GLY A 174 10.57 6.39 -28.03
CA GLY A 174 11.31 5.22 -28.51
C GLY A 174 12.34 4.67 -27.51
N CYS A 175 12.66 3.37 -27.60
CA CYS A 175 13.54 2.67 -26.66
C CYS A 175 14.96 3.27 -26.54
N SER A 176 15.42 4.02 -27.54
CA SER A 176 16.70 4.74 -27.51
C SER A 176 16.75 5.90 -26.51
N ALA A 177 15.59 6.32 -25.97
CA ALA A 177 15.53 7.31 -24.89
C ALA A 177 15.48 6.66 -23.49
N ALA A 178 15.28 5.33 -23.45
CA ALA A 178 15.17 4.53 -22.23
C ALA A 178 16.51 3.97 -21.78
N LEU A 179 17.25 3.46 -22.74
CA LEU A 179 18.53 2.79 -22.56
C LEU A 179 19.65 3.79 -22.85
N ASP A 180 20.70 3.81 -22.02
CA ASP A 180 21.89 4.59 -22.35
C ASP A 180 22.60 4.04 -23.60
N ASP A 181 23.43 4.88 -24.21
CA ASP A 181 24.10 4.55 -25.48
C ASP A 181 24.96 3.27 -25.38
N GLU A 182 25.51 2.99 -24.20
CA GLU A 182 26.32 1.80 -23.92
C GLU A 182 25.46 0.53 -23.92
N THR A 183 24.30 0.57 -23.27
CA THR A 183 23.33 -0.54 -23.24
C THR A 183 22.73 -0.78 -24.62
N VAL A 184 22.43 0.30 -25.36
CA VAL A 184 21.96 0.19 -26.76
C VAL A 184 23.02 -0.45 -27.65
N ALA A 185 24.29 -0.06 -27.51
CA ALA A 185 25.40 -0.64 -28.26
C ALA A 185 25.62 -2.13 -27.93
N LEU A 186 25.50 -2.50 -26.65
CA LEU A 186 25.57 -3.90 -26.22
C LEU A 186 24.43 -4.73 -26.81
N ILE A 187 23.19 -4.23 -26.75
CA ILE A 187 22.00 -4.93 -27.27
C ILE A 187 22.02 -5.05 -28.79
N ARG A 188 22.48 -4.02 -29.50
CA ARG A 188 22.65 -4.08 -30.96
C ARG A 188 23.71 -5.08 -31.39
N GLY A 189 24.54 -5.55 -30.45
CA GLY A 189 25.75 -6.28 -30.73
C GLY A 189 26.71 -5.33 -31.44
N ALA A 190 27.63 -4.73 -30.71
CA ALA A 190 28.84 -4.21 -31.34
C ALA A 190 29.57 -5.40 -31.98
N TYR A 191 29.30 -5.62 -33.27
CA TYR A 191 30.23 -6.35 -34.11
C TYR A 191 31.50 -5.48 -34.23
N PRO A 192 32.69 -5.98 -33.88
CA PRO A 192 33.90 -5.43 -34.48
C PRO A 192 33.86 -5.58 -36.01
#